data_AF-A0A950Q1P3-F1
#
_entry.id   AF-A0A950Q1P3-F1
#
_cell.length_a   1.000
_cell.length_b   1.000
_cell.length_c   1.000
_cell.angle_alpha   90.00
_cell.angle_beta   90.00
_cell.angle_gamma   90.00
#
_symmetry.space_group_name_H-M   'P 1'
#
loop_
_entity.id
_entity.type
_entity.pdbx_description
1 polymer ?
#
loop_
_entity_poly.entity_id
_entity_poly.type
_entity_poly.pdbx_seq_one_letter_code
_entity_poly.pdbx_strand_id
1 'polypeptide(L)' 'MAREDDGAEKLADLLRRAKRAVIFTGAGISTESGIPDFRSPGGIWTKMMPINFDEFVRSKEARTESWRRRFDMEGTWTS' A
#
# COMPACT_ATOMS: atom_id res chain seq x y z
N MET A 1 -28.16 5.32 -16.40
CA MET A 1 -26.92 4.53 -16.45
C MET A 1 -25.79 5.52 -16.69
N ALA A 2 -25.17 6.05 -15.63
CA ALA A 2 -24.05 6.98 -15.78
C ALA A 2 -22.83 6.18 -16.28
N ARG A 3 -22.18 6.65 -17.35
CA ARG A 3 -21.07 5.97 -18.02
C ARG A 3 -19.78 6.14 -17.22
N GLU A 4 -18.93 5.12 -17.21
CA GLU A 4 -17.63 5.07 -16.52
C GLU A 4 -16.63 6.16 -16.98
N ASP A 5 -16.90 6.86 -18.07
CA ASP A 5 -16.05 7.93 -18.63
C ASP A 5 -16.08 9.27 -17.84
N ASP A 6 -17.01 9.46 -16.89
CA ASP A 6 -17.20 10.74 -16.18
C ASP A 6 -16.06 11.10 -15.20
N GLY A 7 -15.44 10.10 -14.57
CA GLY A 7 -14.44 10.32 -13.51
C GLY A 7 -13.10 10.87 -14.03
N ALA A 8 -12.62 10.31 -15.13
CA ALA A 8 -11.33 10.70 -15.73
C ALA A 8 -11.41 12.09 -16.37
N GLU A 9 -12.50 12.38 -17.09
CA GLU A 9 -12.75 13.70 -17.66
C GLU A 9 -12.83 14.79 -16.58
N LYS A 10 -13.58 14.51 -15.51
CA LYS A 10 -13.71 15.42 -14.36
C LYS A 10 -12.37 15.66 -13.66
N LEU A 11 -11.54 14.63 -13.49
CA LEU A 11 -10.20 14.78 -12.93
C LEU A 11 -9.31 15.64 -13.84
N ALA A 12 -9.34 15.40 -15.15
CA ALA A 12 -8.56 16.17 -16.11
C ALA A 12 -8.94 17.66 -16.09
N ASP A 13 -10.24 17.98 -15.98
CA ASP A 13 -10.73 19.35 -15.84
C ASP A 13 -10.27 20.01 -14.54
N LEU A 14 -10.24 19.27 -13.43
CA LEU A 14 -9.74 19.78 -12.15
C LEU A 14 -8.23 20.06 -12.22
N LEU A 15 -7.45 19.16 -12.82
CA LEU A 15 -6.00 19.34 -13.02
C LEU A 15 -5.69 20.55 -13.92
N ARG A 16 -6.41 20.71 -15.04
CA ARG A 16 -6.21 21.85 -15.96
C ARG A 16 -6.48 23.21 -15.31
N ARG A 17 -7.39 23.28 -14.34
CA ARG A 17 -7.75 24.53 -13.64
C ARG A 17 -6.89 24.80 -12.40
N ALA A 18 -6.19 23.79 -11.89
CA ALA A 18 -5.38 23.94 -10.68
C ALA A 18 -4.15 24.80 -10.96
N LYS A 19 -3.97 25.88 -10.18
CA LYS A 19 -2.72 26.65 -10.18
C LYS A 19 -1.59 25.94 -9.44
N ARG A 20 -1.94 25.04 -8.51
CA ARG A 20 -1.04 24.20 -7.72
C ARG A 20 -1.78 22.90 -7.42
N ALA A 21 -1.21 21.76 -7.81
CA ALA A 21 -1.75 20.45 -7.53
C ALA A 21 -0.84 19.70 -6.56
N VAL A 22 -1.45 18.98 -5.61
CA VAL A 22 -0.76 18.06 -4.71
C VAL A 22 -1.46 16.71 -4.85
N ILE A 23 -0.68 15.67 -5.17
CA ILE A 23 -1.20 14.31 -5.31
C ILE A 23 -0.80 13.52 -4.07
N PHE A 24 -1.81 12.96 -3.40
CA PHE A 24 -1.61 12.05 -2.28
C PHE A 24 -1.78 10.62 -2.78
N THR A 25 -0.71 9.82 -2.70
CA THR A 25 -0.68 8.43 -3.17
C THR A 25 -0.63 7.46 -2.00
N GLY A 26 -1.08 6.24 -2.25
CA GLY A 26 -0.91 5.11 -1.34
C GLY A 26 -0.25 3.93 -2.07
N ALA A 27 -0.10 2.80 -1.39
CA ALA A 27 0.54 1.60 -1.95
C ALA A 27 -0.10 1.10 -3.26
N GLY A 28 -1.39 1.40 -3.49
CA GLY A 28 -2.10 1.05 -4.72
C GLY A 28 -1.46 1.58 -6.01
N ILE A 29 -0.65 2.64 -5.97
CA ILE A 29 0.05 3.14 -7.16
C ILE A 29 1.18 2.19 -7.62
N SER A 30 1.61 1.25 -6.78
CA SER A 30 2.74 0.34 -7.04
C SER A 30 2.33 -1.10 -7.30
N THR A 31 1.03 -1.43 -7.21
CA THR A 31 0.51 -2.79 -7.41
C THR A 31 0.79 -3.30 -8.82
N GLU A 32 0.62 -2.44 -9.83
CA GLU A 32 0.93 -2.75 -11.23
C GLU A 32 2.44 -2.92 -11.49
N SER A 33 3.29 -2.47 -10.57
CA SER A 33 4.74 -2.71 -10.60
C SER A 33 5.16 -3.96 -9.82
N GLY A 34 4.20 -4.80 -9.40
CA GLY A 34 4.46 -6.04 -8.67
C GLY A 34 4.61 -5.87 -7.15
N ILE A 35 4.45 -4.66 -6.60
CA ILE A 35 4.49 -4.42 -5.15
C ILE A 35 3.05 -4.38 -4.63
N PRO A 36 2.57 -5.39 -3.88
CA PRO A 36 1.20 -5.45 -3.44
C PRO A 36 0.92 -4.32 -2.47
N ASP A 37 -0.35 -3.93 -2.42
CA ASP A 37 -0.82 -3.10 -1.35
C ASP A 37 -1.07 -3.91 -0.07
N PHE A 38 -1.46 -3.18 0.97
CA PHE A 38 -1.71 -3.78 2.27
C PHE A 38 -3.10 -4.42 2.39
N ARG A 39 -4.14 -3.83 1.78
CA ARG A 39 -5.54 -4.00 2.23
C ARG A 39 -6.48 -4.64 1.20
N SER A 40 -6.12 -4.67 -0.08
CA SER A 40 -6.94 -5.28 -1.12
C SER A 40 -7.07 -6.80 -0.89
N PRO A 41 -8.05 -7.47 -1.52
CA PRO A 41 -8.11 -8.92 -1.52
C PRO A 41 -6.76 -9.52 -1.97
N GLY A 42 -6.16 -10.38 -1.14
CA GLY A 42 -4.82 -10.95 -1.38
C GLY A 42 -3.63 -10.04 -1.02
N GLY A 43 -3.88 -8.81 -0.54
CA GLY A 43 -2.86 -7.88 -0.05
C GLY A 43 -2.13 -8.39 1.20
N ILE A 44 -1.05 -7.72 1.58
CA ILE A 44 -0.09 -8.19 2.61
C ILE A 44 -0.79 -8.59 3.91
N TRP A 45 -1.78 -7.81 4.34
CA TRP A 45 -2.47 -8.01 5.62
C TRP A 45 -3.42 -9.19 5.66
N THR A 46 -3.78 -9.75 4.51
CA THR A 46 -4.52 -11.02 4.46
C THR A 46 -3.65 -12.22 4.84
N LYS A 47 -2.32 -12.08 4.69
CA LYS A 47 -1.33 -13.14 5.00
C LYS A 47 -0.59 -12.87 6.30
N MET A 48 -0.33 -11.60 6.61
CA MET A 48 0.52 -11.22 7.74
C MET A 48 0.06 -9.88 8.33
N MET A 49 -0.58 -9.95 9.50
CA MET A 49 -0.94 -8.76 10.27
C MET A 49 0.32 -8.08 10.85
N PRO A 50 0.37 -6.75 10.86
CA PRO A 50 1.51 -6.03 11.42
C PRO A 50 1.58 -6.24 12.93
N ILE A 51 2.81 -6.34 13.44
CA ILE A 51 3.06 -6.27 14.88
C ILE A 51 2.84 -4.81 15.29
N ASN A 52 2.04 -4.57 16.32
CA ASN A 52 1.76 -3.21 16.79
C ASN A 52 3.05 -2.57 17.31
N PHE A 53 3.22 -1.26 17.05
CA PHE A 53 4.45 -0.55 17.43
C PHE A 53 4.72 -0.63 18.93
N ASP A 54 3.68 -0.48 19.75
CA ASP A 54 3.75 -0.61 21.20
C ASP A 54 4.29 -1.97 21.66
N GLU A 55 3.87 -3.05 20.99
CA GLU A 55 4.32 -4.41 21.26
C GLU A 55 5.77 -4.60 20.83
N PHE A 56 6.12 -4.10 19.64
CA PHE A 56 7.47 -4.11 19.10
C PHE A 56 8.47 -3.42 20.04
N VAL A 57 8.13 -2.29 20.63
CA VAL A 57 9.02 -1.58 21.57
C VAL A 57 9.16 -2.34 22.89
N ARG A 58 8.07 -2.93 23.39
CA ARG A 58 8.04 -3.55 24.73
C ARG A 58 8.57 -4.99 24.77
N SER A 59 8.59 -5.72 23.66
CA SER A 59 9.03 -7.14 23.64
C SER A 59 10.21 -7.38 22.70
N LYS A 60 11.22 -8.10 23.20
CA LYS A 60 12.36 -8.55 22.38
C LYS A 60 11.89 -9.60 21.36
N GLU A 61 10.97 -10.46 21.77
CA GLU A 61 10.38 -11.53 20.96
C GLU A 61 9.61 -10.95 19.78
N ALA A 62 8.81 -9.90 20.01
CA ALA A 62 8.11 -9.17 18.96
C ALA A 62 9.07 -8.54 17.93
N ARG A 63 10.22 -8.01 18.38
CA ARG A 63 11.26 -7.53 17.46
C ARG A 63 11.88 -8.67 16.66
N THR A 64 12.24 -9.77 17.31
CA THR A 64 12.80 -10.96 16.62
C THR A 64 11.83 -11.49 15.57
N GLU A 65 10.55 -11.61 15.90
CA GLU A 65 9.51 -12.04 14.96
C GLU A 65 9.31 -11.04 13.82
N SER A 66 9.33 -9.73 14.09
CA SER A 66 9.28 -8.70 13.04
C SER A 66 10.42 -8.84 12.05
N TRP A 67 11.64 -9.12 12.51
CA TRP A 67 12.80 -9.32 11.65
C TRP A 67 12.69 -10.63 10.86
N ARG A 68 12.27 -11.72 11.50
CA ARG A 68 12.03 -13.01 10.85
C ARG A 68 11.04 -12.87 9.69
N ARG A 69 9.89 -12.23 9.94
CA ARG A 69 8.85 -11.93 8.93
C ARG A 69 9.39 -11.11 7.75
N ARG A 70 10.24 -10.13 8.03
CA ARG A 70 10.83 -9.27 6.99
C ARG A 70 11.72 -10.09 6.05
N PHE A 71 12.60 -10.93 6.58
CA PHE A 71 13.48 -11.78 5.76
C PHE A 71 12.70 -12.85 4.98
N ASP A 72 11.67 -13.44 5.59
CA ASP A 72 10.77 -14.36 4.87
C ASP A 72 10.07 -13.67 3.68
N MET A 73 9.70 -12.39 3.83
CA MET A 73 9.05 -11.63 2.76
C MET A 73 10.03 -11.16 1.67
N GLU A 74 11.28 -10.80 1.98
CA GLU A 74 12.25 -10.35 0.96
C GLU A 74 12.47 -11.42 -0.12
N GLY A 75 12.42 -12.71 0.22
CA GLY A 75 12.49 -13.81 -0.75
C GLY A 75 11.31 -13.91 -1.72
N THR A 76 10.22 -13.17 -1.49
CA THR A 76 9.01 -13.17 -2.34
C THR A 76 8.94 -12.02 -3.35
N TRP A 77 9.78 -10.98 -3.19
CA TRP A 77 9.74 -9.74 -4.00
C TRP A 77 10.84 -9.65 -5.07
N THR A 78 11.88 -10.48 -4.98
CA THR A 78 13.06 -10.43 -5.85
C THR A 78 13.16 -11.60 -6.82
N SER A 79 12.03 -12.21 -7.20
CA SER A 79 12.00 -13.31 -8.20
C SER A 79 11.74 -12.82 -9.61
#